data_AF-A0A4S8QFB0-F1
#
_entry.id   AF-A0A4S8QFB0-F1
#
_cell.length_a   1.000
_cell.length_b   1.000
_cell.length_c   1.000
_cell.angle_alpha   90.00
_cell.angle_beta   90.00
_cell.angle_gamma   90.00
#
_symmetry.space_group_name_H-M   'P 1'
#
loop_
_entity.id
_entity.type
_entity.pdbx_description
1 polymer ?
#
loop_
_entity_poly.entity_id
_entity_poly.type
_entity_poly.pdbx_seq_one_letter_code
_entity_poly.pdbx_strand_id
1 'polypeptide(L)'
;MIRTPPSQTRLPGGTLRPRHIALTALGGVAVIAGISAVPALADHAAPAQDDGEAVTATLETPPLFDADDADADDPAIWIHPEDDDESLVITTAKEAGMNVYDLDGELVQHIEPRPAPSDEDNPGRYNNVDIVTGFELGGEAIDLAVASDRGMDTLGLWTIDPDSGELTDVSDPASVPIFSESQEDINEAHTAYGLTTWADDSGAYALVSRNAETQVALLKLVAGEDGIVGYETVRVLELPGEFTLPDGSSWAPCADPGEYAQFEGMVVDDETGIAYLGQEDVGIWRVGADLTGEAELVDTAVEFGLPGEFDPEEDDCVYGENPGVGGDVLHTDVEGLTIYEGKSESFLLASSQGDDTFAVYSTDEGNEYLGSFAVGDGDATDSTQQSDGADVVSTGLGDFEDGLLVVQDGDNTPEGSDESSTNFKFVDWEDVVNGSGIGELAAGGRHSNHHR
;
A
#
# COMPACT_ATOMS: atom_id res chain seq x y z
N MET A 1 -36.54 -63.53 -4.48
CA MET A 1 -36.49 -63.32 -3.02
C MET A 1 -35.95 -61.93 -2.80
N ILE A 2 -36.77 -61.08 -2.20
CA ILE A 2 -36.52 -59.67 -1.92
C ILE A 2 -35.40 -59.57 -0.88
N ARG A 3 -34.36 -58.79 -1.15
CA ARG A 3 -33.40 -58.30 -0.15
C ARG A 3 -33.43 -56.78 -0.17
N THR A 4 -34.00 -56.23 0.87
CA THR A 4 -33.95 -54.82 1.29
C THR A 4 -32.51 -54.45 1.68
N PRO A 5 -32.02 -53.24 1.37
CA PRO A 5 -30.81 -52.69 1.98
C PRO A 5 -31.14 -52.08 3.36
N PRO A 6 -30.16 -51.99 4.29
CA PRO A 6 -30.36 -51.36 5.59
C PRO A 6 -30.26 -49.83 5.51
N SER A 7 -30.89 -49.21 6.51
CA SER A 7 -31.12 -47.78 6.74
C SER A 7 -29.86 -46.92 6.83
N GLN A 8 -29.91 -45.76 6.16
CA GLN A 8 -29.01 -44.63 6.41
C GLN A 8 -29.24 -44.08 7.83
N THR A 9 -28.14 -43.87 8.57
CA THR A 9 -28.14 -43.08 9.80
C THR A 9 -27.65 -41.69 9.41
N ARG A 10 -28.51 -40.66 9.54
CA ARG A 10 -28.13 -39.25 9.35
C ARG A 10 -27.20 -38.84 10.48
N LEU A 11 -26.00 -38.38 10.14
CA LEU A 11 -25.22 -37.47 10.98
C LEU A 11 -25.75 -36.03 10.74
N PRO A 12 -25.78 -35.15 11.74
CA PRO A 12 -26.20 -33.78 11.55
C PRO A 12 -25.16 -33.05 10.71
N GLY A 13 -25.61 -32.45 9.60
CA GLY A 13 -24.78 -31.59 8.78
C GLY A 13 -24.46 -30.31 9.55
N GLY A 14 -23.17 -30.10 9.84
CA GLY A 14 -22.64 -28.76 10.02
C GLY A 14 -22.75 -28.07 8.67
N THR A 15 -23.48 -26.97 8.63
CA THR A 15 -23.47 -26.06 7.48
C THR A 15 -22.25 -25.18 7.70
N LEU A 16 -21.17 -25.45 6.96
CA LEU A 16 -20.14 -24.45 6.73
C LEU A 16 -20.82 -23.35 5.93
N ARG A 17 -21.06 -22.21 6.59
CA ARG A 17 -21.34 -20.96 5.89
C ARG A 17 -19.98 -20.39 5.49
N PRO A 18 -19.80 -19.89 4.26
CA PRO A 18 -18.66 -19.03 3.98
C PRO A 18 -18.73 -17.85 4.95
N ARG A 19 -17.64 -17.62 5.69
CA ARG A 19 -17.42 -16.37 6.41
C ARG A 19 -17.08 -15.36 5.32
N HIS A 20 -17.95 -14.38 5.14
CA HIS A 20 -17.61 -13.18 4.40
C HIS A 20 -16.61 -12.44 5.30
N ILE A 21 -15.40 -12.23 4.82
CA ILE A 21 -14.53 -11.17 5.31
C ILE A 21 -15.30 -9.89 4.99
N ALA A 22 -15.68 -9.14 6.02
CA ALA A 22 -16.38 -7.89 5.86
C ALA A 22 -15.34 -6.84 5.48
N LEU A 23 -15.29 -6.47 4.20
CA LEU A 23 -14.93 -5.09 3.86
C LEU A 23 -16.01 -4.22 4.50
N THR A 24 -15.64 -3.37 5.45
CA THR A 24 -16.48 -2.36 6.09
C THR A 24 -16.77 -1.21 5.12
N ALA A 25 -17.43 -1.49 3.99
CA ALA A 25 -18.09 -0.48 3.17
C ALA A 25 -19.53 -0.29 3.66
N LEU A 26 -19.78 0.79 4.40
CA LEU A 26 -21.10 1.18 4.91
C LEU A 26 -22.03 1.65 3.77
N GLY A 27 -22.99 0.81 3.35
CA GLY A 27 -23.93 1.17 2.27
C GLY A 27 -25.32 0.53 2.35
N GLY A 28 -26.08 0.72 3.44
CA GLY A 28 -27.40 0.11 3.63
C GLY A 28 -28.60 1.07 3.61
N VAL A 29 -29.22 1.35 2.46
CA VAL A 29 -30.53 2.03 2.38
C VAL A 29 -31.69 1.04 2.53
N ALA A 30 -32.47 1.16 3.61
CA ALA A 30 -33.81 0.57 3.71
C ALA A 30 -34.84 1.60 4.22
N VAL A 31 -35.66 2.10 3.30
CA VAL A 31 -36.77 3.03 3.56
C VAL A 31 -37.92 2.34 4.31
N ILE A 32 -38.15 2.73 5.57
CA ILE A 32 -39.46 2.59 6.23
C ILE A 32 -39.83 3.91 6.91
N ALA A 33 -40.92 4.52 6.43
CA ALA A 33 -41.46 5.78 6.90
C ALA A 33 -41.92 5.72 8.37
N GLY A 34 -41.34 6.58 9.21
CA GLY A 34 -41.77 6.82 10.59
C GLY A 34 -41.17 8.10 11.15
N ILE A 35 -41.94 9.19 11.14
CA ILE A 35 -41.54 10.49 11.66
C ILE A 35 -41.25 10.38 13.17
N SER A 36 -39.99 10.52 13.55
CA SER A 36 -39.56 10.87 14.91
C SER A 36 -38.26 11.65 14.78
N ALA A 37 -38.26 12.90 15.26
CA ALA A 37 -37.13 13.80 15.20
C ALA A 37 -35.97 13.24 16.05
N VAL A 38 -34.90 12.84 15.38
CA VAL A 38 -33.59 12.53 15.97
C VAL A 38 -32.80 13.85 16.01
N PRO A 39 -32.13 14.22 17.11
CA PRO A 39 -31.18 15.32 17.07
C PRO A 39 -30.04 14.93 16.14
N ALA A 40 -29.67 15.82 15.21
CA ALA A 40 -28.48 15.66 14.38
C ALA A 40 -27.28 15.37 15.30
N LEU A 41 -26.67 14.20 15.11
CA LEU A 41 -25.32 13.95 15.57
C LEU A 41 -24.44 15.00 14.89
N ALA A 42 -23.56 15.60 15.68
CA ALA A 42 -22.67 16.63 15.19
C ALA A 42 -21.76 16.02 14.12
N ASP A 43 -21.68 16.69 12.96
CA ASP A 43 -20.52 16.58 12.08
C ASP A 43 -19.28 16.71 12.98
N HIS A 44 -18.44 15.67 12.99
CA HIS A 44 -17.06 15.84 13.42
C HIS A 44 -16.43 16.70 12.33
N ALA A 45 -16.44 18.01 12.53
CA ALA A 45 -15.64 18.90 11.72
C ALA A 45 -14.19 18.41 11.83
N ALA A 46 -13.59 18.10 10.68
CA ALA A 46 -12.18 17.79 10.55
C ALA A 46 -11.35 18.77 11.40
N PRO A 47 -10.32 18.30 12.12
CA PRO A 47 -9.39 19.20 12.79
C PRO A 47 -8.87 20.22 11.77
N ALA A 48 -8.73 21.47 12.21
CA ALA A 48 -8.28 22.54 11.34
C ALA A 48 -6.85 22.24 10.86
N GLN A 49 -6.73 21.94 9.57
CA GLN A 49 -5.46 21.79 8.87
C GLN A 49 -4.54 22.98 9.14
N ASP A 50 -3.28 22.70 9.49
CA ASP A 50 -2.24 23.71 9.65
C ASP A 50 -1.83 24.21 8.25
N ASP A 51 -2.40 25.33 7.82
CA ASP A 51 -1.98 26.31 6.80
C ASP A 51 -1.20 25.89 5.51
N GLY A 52 -1.11 24.60 5.16
CA GLY A 52 -0.64 24.09 3.87
C GLY A 52 -1.68 24.32 2.77
N GLU A 53 -1.26 24.76 1.60
CA GLU A 53 -2.16 24.92 0.44
C GLU A 53 -2.36 23.54 -0.19
N ALA A 54 -3.61 23.08 -0.28
CA ALA A 54 -3.92 21.82 -0.96
C ALA A 54 -3.36 21.85 -2.38
N VAL A 55 -2.64 20.79 -2.76
CA VAL A 55 -2.13 20.62 -4.13
C VAL A 55 -3.24 20.02 -4.99
N THR A 56 -3.12 20.12 -6.30
CA THR A 56 -4.14 19.59 -7.22
C THR A 56 -3.49 18.58 -8.16
N ALA A 57 -4.19 17.48 -8.42
CA ALA A 57 -3.76 16.54 -9.43
C ALA A 57 -3.92 17.13 -10.85
N THR A 58 -2.95 16.87 -11.71
CA THR A 58 -2.97 17.27 -13.13
C THR A 58 -3.96 16.44 -13.93
N LEU A 59 -4.01 15.13 -13.65
CA LEU A 59 -4.92 14.16 -14.26
C LEU A 59 -5.18 12.99 -13.32
N GLU A 60 -6.07 12.09 -13.75
CA GLU A 60 -6.43 10.88 -13.02
C GLU A 60 -6.66 9.71 -13.99
N THR A 61 -6.51 8.48 -13.49
CA THR A 61 -6.80 7.26 -14.26
C THR A 61 -8.31 6.99 -14.33
N PRO A 62 -8.77 6.17 -15.30
CA PRO A 62 -10.15 5.70 -15.34
C PRO A 62 -10.59 5.06 -14.01
N PRO A 63 -11.84 5.29 -13.56
CA PRO A 63 -12.34 4.72 -12.32
C PRO A 63 -12.43 3.20 -12.36
N LEU A 64 -12.04 2.57 -11.25
CA LEU A 64 -12.28 1.17 -10.92
C LEU A 64 -13.50 1.07 -10.01
N PHE A 65 -14.38 0.13 -10.29
CA PHE A 65 -15.65 -0.01 -9.57
C PHE A 65 -15.73 -1.36 -8.86
N ASP A 66 -16.25 -1.37 -7.64
CA ASP A 66 -16.56 -2.59 -6.86
C ASP A 66 -17.40 -3.61 -7.65
N ALA A 67 -18.28 -3.13 -8.55
CA ALA A 67 -19.14 -3.98 -9.35
C ALA A 67 -18.36 -4.91 -10.30
N ASP A 68 -17.13 -4.53 -10.63
CA ASP A 68 -16.17 -5.27 -11.45
C ASP A 68 -15.10 -5.98 -10.60
N ASP A 69 -15.24 -6.01 -9.27
CA ASP A 69 -14.28 -6.61 -8.32
C ASP A 69 -12.89 -5.96 -8.45
N ALA A 70 -12.86 -4.65 -8.70
CA ALA A 70 -11.65 -3.88 -8.93
C ALA A 70 -11.54 -2.76 -7.90
N ASP A 71 -10.42 -2.77 -7.16
CA ASP A 71 -10.10 -1.77 -6.15
C ASP A 71 -8.63 -1.33 -6.31
N ALA A 72 -8.42 -0.06 -6.67
CA ALA A 72 -7.10 0.56 -6.78
C ALA A 72 -6.40 0.54 -5.42
N ASP A 73 -5.13 0.18 -5.40
CA ASP A 73 -4.36 0.06 -4.16
C ASP A 73 -3.01 0.76 -4.27
N ASP A 74 -2.12 0.23 -5.10
CA ASP A 74 -0.72 0.65 -5.11
C ASP A 74 -0.22 0.99 -6.52
N PRO A 75 0.45 2.13 -6.70
CA PRO A 75 1.13 2.47 -7.95
C PRO A 75 2.64 2.16 -7.88
N ALA A 76 3.24 1.93 -9.04
CA ALA A 76 4.68 1.93 -9.25
C ALA A 76 5.02 2.58 -10.60
N ILE A 77 6.02 3.45 -10.62
CA ILE A 77 6.41 4.24 -11.80
C ILE A 77 7.64 3.59 -12.45
N TRP A 78 7.47 3.03 -13.64
CA TRP A 78 8.59 2.55 -14.44
C TRP A 78 9.09 3.65 -15.38
N ILE A 79 10.35 4.05 -15.19
CA ILE A 79 11.03 5.02 -16.06
C ILE A 79 11.64 4.30 -17.26
N HIS A 80 11.20 4.65 -18.45
CA HIS A 80 11.71 4.05 -19.68
C HIS A 80 13.21 4.38 -19.88
N PRO A 81 14.08 3.41 -20.20
CA PRO A 81 15.53 3.56 -20.11
C PRO A 81 16.17 4.50 -21.16
N GLU A 82 15.48 4.81 -22.25
CA GLU A 82 16.02 5.63 -23.35
C GLU A 82 15.16 6.84 -23.74
N ASP A 83 13.92 6.92 -23.25
CA ASP A 83 12.91 7.89 -23.67
C ASP A 83 11.87 8.08 -22.57
N ASP A 84 12.05 9.10 -21.74
CA ASP A 84 11.23 9.34 -20.54
C ASP A 84 9.73 9.51 -20.87
N ASP A 85 9.38 9.92 -22.10
CA ASP A 85 7.99 10.07 -22.57
C ASP A 85 7.27 8.72 -22.80
N GLU A 86 8.00 7.60 -22.86
CA GLU A 86 7.45 6.24 -22.98
C GLU A 86 7.39 5.50 -21.63
N SER A 87 7.58 6.22 -20.52
CA SER A 87 7.45 5.69 -19.16
C SER A 87 6.01 5.27 -18.84
N LEU A 88 5.86 4.38 -17.85
CA LEU A 88 4.59 3.75 -17.51
C LEU A 88 4.29 3.86 -16.03
N VAL A 89 3.01 3.90 -15.69
CA VAL A 89 2.51 3.74 -14.33
C VAL A 89 1.80 2.40 -14.24
N ILE A 90 2.33 1.51 -13.41
CA ILE A 90 1.83 0.17 -13.20
C ILE A 90 1.10 0.16 -11.85
N THR A 91 -0.14 -0.30 -11.82
CA THR A 91 -0.93 -0.26 -10.59
C THR A 91 -1.56 -1.60 -10.30
N THR A 92 -1.79 -1.89 -9.03
CA THR A 92 -2.64 -3.01 -8.61
C THR A 92 -4.10 -2.58 -8.56
N ALA A 93 -4.96 -3.56 -8.78
CA ALA A 93 -6.41 -3.44 -8.70
C ALA A 93 -6.97 -4.57 -7.81
N LYS A 94 -6.30 -4.85 -6.68
CA LYS A 94 -6.51 -5.98 -5.74
C LYS A 94 -7.01 -7.26 -6.42
N GLU A 95 -8.33 -7.49 -6.39
CA GLU A 95 -9.00 -8.66 -6.93
C GLU A 95 -9.02 -8.74 -8.47
N ALA A 96 -8.95 -7.60 -9.16
CA ALA A 96 -8.99 -7.50 -10.62
C ALA A 96 -7.63 -7.58 -11.30
N GLY A 97 -6.53 -7.70 -10.56
CA GLY A 97 -5.20 -7.91 -11.13
C GLY A 97 -4.37 -6.63 -11.16
N MET A 98 -3.79 -6.29 -12.31
CA MET A 98 -2.99 -5.07 -12.48
C MET A 98 -3.36 -4.31 -13.75
N ASN A 99 -3.19 -3.00 -13.70
CA ASN A 99 -3.34 -2.10 -14.84
C ASN A 99 -2.02 -1.41 -15.14
N VAL A 100 -1.81 -1.09 -16.42
CA VAL A 100 -0.65 -0.33 -16.88
C VAL A 100 -1.17 0.87 -17.66
N TYR A 101 -0.75 2.05 -17.25
CA TYR A 101 -1.14 3.32 -17.83
C TYR A 101 0.07 4.02 -18.45
N ASP A 102 -0.16 4.79 -19.50
CA ASP A 102 0.81 5.78 -19.96
C ASP A 102 0.76 7.06 -19.10
N LEU A 103 1.63 8.03 -19.41
CA LEU A 103 1.71 9.31 -18.69
C LEU A 103 0.51 10.24 -18.93
N ASP A 104 -0.36 9.93 -19.90
CA ASP A 104 -1.65 10.62 -20.11
C ASP A 104 -2.78 9.99 -19.26
N GLY A 105 -2.48 8.94 -18.48
CA GLY A 105 -3.44 8.18 -17.68
C GLY A 105 -4.29 7.20 -18.51
N GLU A 106 -3.94 6.95 -19.78
CA GLU A 106 -4.66 6.00 -20.63
C GLU A 106 -4.23 4.55 -20.34
N LEU A 107 -5.19 3.64 -20.17
CA LEU A 107 -4.92 2.22 -19.96
C LEU A 107 -4.31 1.59 -21.23
N VAL A 108 -3.05 1.14 -21.15
CA VAL A 108 -2.32 0.50 -22.26
C VAL A 108 -2.29 -1.03 -22.15
N GLN A 109 -2.32 -1.57 -20.93
CA GLN A 109 -2.39 -3.01 -20.69
C GLN A 109 -3.17 -3.32 -19.41
N HIS A 110 -3.92 -4.43 -19.45
CA HIS A 110 -4.52 -5.04 -18.27
C HIS A 110 -3.94 -6.45 -18.08
N ILE A 111 -3.57 -6.79 -16.85
CA ILE A 111 -3.04 -8.08 -16.45
C ILE A 111 -4.06 -8.74 -15.55
N GLU A 112 -4.65 -9.82 -16.06
CA GLU A 112 -5.62 -10.62 -15.31
C GLU A 112 -4.96 -11.29 -14.10
N PRO A 113 -5.70 -11.47 -12.99
CA PRO A 113 -5.17 -12.20 -11.85
C PRO A 113 -4.86 -13.65 -12.20
N ARG A 114 -3.89 -14.24 -11.49
CA ARG A 114 -3.57 -15.66 -11.68
C ARG A 114 -4.79 -16.54 -11.41
N PRO A 115 -5.03 -17.60 -12.20
CA PRO A 115 -6.14 -18.50 -11.95
C PRO A 115 -6.02 -19.19 -10.59
N ALA A 116 -7.16 -19.36 -9.90
CA ALA A 116 -7.21 -20.07 -8.63
C ALA A 116 -6.63 -21.50 -8.73
N PRO A 117 -5.93 -22.00 -7.69
CA PRO A 117 -5.40 -23.37 -7.69
C PRO A 117 -6.49 -24.45 -7.83
N SER A 118 -7.69 -24.19 -7.30
CA SER A 118 -8.88 -25.03 -7.46
C SER A 118 -10.17 -24.21 -7.39
N ASP A 119 -11.31 -24.86 -7.66
CA ASP A 119 -12.64 -24.24 -7.59
C ASP A 119 -13.06 -23.81 -6.15
N GLU A 120 -12.31 -24.23 -5.12
CA GLU A 120 -12.55 -23.90 -3.71
C GLU A 120 -11.61 -22.80 -3.18
N ASP A 121 -10.67 -22.34 -4.00
CA ASP A 121 -9.64 -21.37 -3.63
C ASP A 121 -9.89 -20.02 -4.32
N ASN A 122 -9.26 -18.96 -3.81
CA ASN A 122 -9.31 -17.64 -4.44
C ASN A 122 -8.32 -17.57 -5.62
N PRO A 123 -8.61 -16.76 -6.66
CA PRO A 123 -7.62 -16.42 -7.67
C PRO A 123 -6.49 -15.58 -7.07
N GLY A 124 -5.48 -15.27 -7.88
CA GLY A 124 -4.48 -14.28 -7.55
C GLY A 124 -5.14 -12.95 -7.18
N ARG A 125 -4.55 -12.25 -6.23
CA ARG A 125 -5.02 -10.94 -5.74
C ARG A 125 -3.78 -10.12 -5.45
N TYR A 126 -3.47 -9.17 -6.32
CA TYR A 126 -2.22 -8.42 -6.23
C TYR A 126 -2.40 -7.22 -5.32
N ASN A 127 -1.59 -7.10 -4.27
CA ASN A 127 -1.75 -6.03 -3.27
C ASN A 127 -0.89 -4.82 -3.65
N ASN A 128 0.43 -4.92 -3.45
CA ASN A 128 1.39 -3.88 -3.81
C ASN A 128 2.23 -4.29 -5.00
N VAL A 129 2.78 -3.30 -5.71
CA VAL A 129 3.66 -3.48 -6.86
C VAL A 129 4.86 -2.55 -6.75
N ASP A 130 6.03 -3.01 -7.18
CA ASP A 130 7.23 -2.18 -7.29
C ASP A 130 8.14 -2.64 -8.44
N ILE A 131 9.14 -1.83 -8.79
CA ILE A 131 10.00 -1.99 -9.96
C ILE A 131 11.43 -2.36 -9.56
N VAL A 132 11.95 -3.42 -10.18
CA VAL A 132 13.38 -3.74 -10.17
C VAL A 132 13.98 -3.43 -11.53
N THR A 133 14.91 -2.49 -11.61
CA THR A 133 15.61 -2.16 -12.86
C THR A 133 16.90 -2.98 -13.03
N GLY A 134 17.25 -3.29 -14.28
CA GLY A 134 18.54 -3.91 -14.64
C GLY A 134 18.77 -5.32 -14.06
N PHE A 135 17.71 -6.08 -13.78
CA PHE A 135 17.78 -7.46 -13.34
C PHE A 135 18.43 -8.35 -14.42
N GLU A 136 19.41 -9.16 -14.03
CA GLU A 136 20.12 -10.04 -14.97
C GLU A 136 19.33 -11.34 -15.23
N LEU A 137 18.69 -11.45 -16.40
CA LEU A 137 17.97 -12.64 -16.85
C LEU A 137 18.49 -13.10 -18.21
N GLY A 138 18.86 -14.38 -18.33
CA GLY A 138 19.35 -14.91 -19.60
C GLY A 138 20.66 -14.29 -20.13
N GLY A 139 21.36 -13.50 -19.31
CA GLY A 139 22.56 -12.75 -19.69
C GLY A 139 22.28 -11.38 -20.30
N GLU A 140 21.05 -10.88 -20.14
CA GLU A 140 20.60 -9.54 -20.52
C GLU A 140 20.08 -8.85 -19.26
N ALA A 141 20.29 -7.53 -19.17
CA ALA A 141 19.69 -6.70 -18.14
C ALA A 141 18.27 -6.35 -18.57
N ILE A 142 17.29 -6.64 -17.72
CA ILE A 142 15.87 -6.43 -17.95
C ILE A 142 15.23 -5.75 -16.75
N ASP A 143 14.16 -5.02 -16.95
CA ASP A 143 13.38 -4.44 -15.85
C ASP A 143 12.22 -5.37 -15.51
N LEU A 144 11.87 -5.42 -14.22
CA LEU A 144 10.79 -6.24 -13.68
C LEU A 144 9.77 -5.37 -12.96
N ALA A 145 8.49 -5.66 -13.17
CA ALA A 145 7.44 -5.35 -12.20
C ALA A 145 7.26 -6.53 -11.26
N VAL A 146 7.17 -6.27 -9.96
CA VAL A 146 7.08 -7.27 -8.89
C VAL A 146 5.87 -6.95 -8.04
N ALA A 147 4.94 -7.88 -7.91
CA ALA A 147 3.75 -7.68 -7.07
C ALA A 147 3.60 -8.78 -6.02
N SER A 148 3.05 -8.46 -4.86
CA SER A 148 2.66 -9.45 -3.85
C SER A 148 1.34 -10.10 -4.27
N ASP A 149 1.25 -11.43 -4.25
CA ASP A 149 0.04 -12.17 -4.61
C ASP A 149 -0.55 -12.91 -3.41
N ARG A 150 -1.63 -12.35 -2.86
CA ARG A 150 -2.40 -12.88 -1.73
C ARG A 150 -3.14 -14.18 -2.05
N GLY A 151 -3.43 -14.47 -3.31
CA GLY A 151 -4.11 -15.70 -3.73
C GLY A 151 -3.21 -16.93 -3.68
N MET A 152 -1.91 -16.71 -3.77
CA MET A 152 -0.89 -17.77 -3.82
C MET A 152 0.11 -17.69 -2.66
N ASP A 153 0.12 -16.58 -1.92
CA ASP A 153 1.18 -16.21 -0.96
C ASP A 153 2.57 -16.23 -1.61
N THR A 154 2.69 -15.64 -2.79
CA THR A 154 3.95 -15.59 -3.57
C THR A 154 4.13 -14.23 -4.24
N LEU A 155 5.19 -14.06 -5.02
CA LEU A 155 5.35 -12.92 -5.92
C LEU A 155 4.74 -13.21 -7.30
N GLY A 156 4.12 -12.19 -7.90
CA GLY A 156 3.99 -12.05 -9.35
C GLY A 156 5.18 -11.29 -9.92
N LEU A 157 5.72 -11.74 -11.05
CA LEU A 157 6.95 -11.22 -11.66
C LEU A 157 6.74 -11.06 -13.17
N TRP A 158 6.88 -9.84 -13.68
CA TRP A 158 6.73 -9.54 -15.11
C TRP A 158 7.95 -8.80 -15.64
N THR A 159 8.45 -9.21 -16.80
CA THR A 159 9.44 -8.38 -17.53
C THR A 159 8.74 -7.22 -18.22
N ILE A 160 9.37 -6.05 -18.24
CA ILE A 160 8.89 -4.88 -18.97
C ILE A 160 9.69 -4.78 -20.27
N ASP A 161 9.04 -4.93 -21.42
CA ASP A 161 9.68 -4.80 -22.73
C ASP A 161 9.81 -3.31 -23.10
N PRO A 162 11.02 -2.74 -23.21
CA PRO A 162 11.17 -1.30 -23.45
C PRO A 162 10.77 -0.87 -24.86
N ASP A 163 10.75 -1.76 -25.86
CA ASP A 163 10.34 -1.38 -27.22
C ASP A 163 8.80 -1.25 -27.36
N SER A 164 8.03 -1.85 -26.44
CA SER A 164 6.58 -1.96 -26.55
C SER A 164 5.79 -1.56 -25.31
N GLY A 165 6.43 -1.47 -24.14
CA GLY A 165 5.79 -1.31 -22.84
C GLY A 165 5.05 -2.55 -22.33
N GLU A 166 5.11 -3.69 -23.04
CA GLU A 166 4.33 -4.89 -22.68
C GLU A 166 4.97 -5.62 -21.50
N LEU A 167 4.18 -5.82 -20.43
CA LEU A 167 4.52 -6.67 -19.29
C LEU A 167 4.25 -8.14 -19.61
N THR A 168 5.25 -8.99 -19.44
CA THR A 168 5.15 -10.45 -19.68
C THR A 168 5.47 -11.26 -18.42
N ASP A 169 4.53 -12.12 -17.99
CA ASP A 169 4.70 -12.97 -16.81
C ASP A 169 5.87 -13.93 -16.98
N VAL A 170 6.81 -13.86 -16.05
CA VAL A 170 7.99 -14.73 -15.93
C VAL A 170 8.05 -15.41 -14.56
N SER A 171 6.99 -15.37 -13.77
CA SER A 171 6.93 -15.99 -12.45
C SER A 171 7.22 -17.49 -12.53
N ASP A 172 8.14 -17.97 -11.68
CA ASP A 172 8.38 -19.41 -11.55
C ASP A 172 7.13 -20.09 -10.96
N PRO A 173 6.43 -20.97 -11.71
CA PRO A 173 5.24 -21.66 -11.22
C PRO A 173 5.54 -22.68 -10.11
N ALA A 174 6.83 -22.94 -9.83
CA ALA A 174 7.29 -23.77 -8.72
C ALA A 174 7.65 -22.96 -7.46
N SER A 175 7.44 -21.64 -7.46
CA SER A 175 7.60 -20.80 -6.27
C SER A 175 6.77 -21.35 -5.11
N VAL A 176 7.34 -21.29 -3.92
CA VAL A 176 6.70 -21.76 -2.68
C VAL A 176 6.09 -20.59 -1.91
N PRO A 177 5.01 -20.82 -1.16
CA PRO A 177 4.43 -19.79 -0.29
C PRO A 177 5.48 -19.10 0.59
N ILE A 178 5.36 -17.79 0.74
CA ILE A 178 6.30 -16.94 1.50
C ILE A 178 6.15 -17.20 3.00
N PHE A 179 4.91 -17.29 3.49
CA PHE A 179 4.58 -17.41 4.91
C PHE A 179 3.73 -18.64 5.24
N SER A 180 2.71 -18.92 4.42
CA SER A 180 1.68 -19.92 4.66
C SER A 180 2.22 -21.35 4.59
N GLU A 181 1.76 -22.22 5.49
CA GLU A 181 2.13 -23.65 5.47
C GLU A 181 1.19 -24.47 4.58
N SER A 182 0.01 -23.92 4.24
CA SER A 182 -1.03 -24.62 3.50
C SER A 182 -1.95 -23.69 2.70
N GLN A 183 -2.69 -24.25 1.73
CA GLN A 183 -3.73 -23.53 0.99
C GLN A 183 -4.90 -23.09 1.91
N GLU A 184 -5.13 -23.80 3.02
CA GLU A 184 -6.14 -23.39 4.01
C GLU A 184 -5.73 -22.06 4.66
N ASP A 185 -4.46 -21.93 5.05
CA ASP A 185 -3.89 -20.69 5.61
C ASP A 185 -4.01 -19.52 4.61
N ILE A 186 -3.75 -19.79 3.33
CA ILE A 186 -3.87 -18.81 2.24
C ILE A 186 -5.33 -18.34 2.09
N ASN A 187 -6.27 -19.29 2.12
CA ASN A 187 -7.69 -18.98 2.03
C ASN A 187 -8.23 -18.26 3.28
N GLU A 188 -7.55 -18.40 4.42
CA GLU A 188 -7.78 -17.64 5.66
C GLU A 188 -7.04 -16.29 5.68
N ALA A 189 -6.43 -15.88 4.56
CA ALA A 189 -5.75 -14.60 4.35
C ALA A 189 -4.45 -14.39 5.16
N HIS A 190 -3.80 -15.46 5.64
CA HIS A 190 -2.48 -15.37 6.29
C HIS A 190 -1.32 -15.30 5.28
N THR A 191 -1.37 -14.33 4.37
CA THR A 191 -0.58 -14.29 3.11
C THR A 191 0.28 -13.03 2.99
N ALA A 192 1.13 -12.98 1.94
CA ALA A 192 1.79 -11.78 1.46
C ALA A 192 0.84 -10.59 1.35
N TYR A 193 1.31 -9.38 1.64
CA TYR A 193 0.49 -8.16 1.66
C TYR A 193 1.28 -6.97 1.08
N GLY A 194 1.72 -6.01 1.90
CA GLY A 194 2.69 -4.97 1.55
C GLY A 194 3.91 -5.49 0.78
N LEU A 195 4.44 -4.69 -0.14
CA LEU A 195 5.64 -5.00 -0.92
C LEU A 195 6.47 -3.76 -1.24
N THR A 196 7.79 -3.89 -1.17
CA THR A 196 8.75 -2.98 -1.82
C THR A 196 9.95 -3.79 -2.31
N THR A 197 10.69 -3.26 -3.27
CA THR A 197 11.86 -3.86 -3.87
C THR A 197 13.07 -2.94 -3.79
N TRP A 198 14.24 -3.54 -3.92
CA TRP A 198 15.47 -2.79 -4.15
C TRP A 198 16.52 -3.67 -4.80
N ALA A 199 17.56 -3.04 -5.36
CA ALA A 199 18.68 -3.76 -5.93
C ALA A 199 20.03 -3.12 -5.57
N ASP A 200 21.02 -3.97 -5.36
CA ASP A 200 22.41 -3.55 -5.17
C ASP A 200 23.39 -4.47 -5.91
N ASP A 201 24.69 -4.25 -5.73
CA ASP A 201 25.76 -5.09 -6.30
C ASP A 201 25.66 -6.58 -5.90
N SER A 202 24.88 -6.91 -4.87
CA SER A 202 24.69 -8.27 -4.36
C SER A 202 23.47 -8.99 -4.96
N GLY A 203 22.53 -8.25 -5.55
CA GLY A 203 21.37 -8.77 -6.26
C GLY A 203 20.14 -7.87 -6.11
N ALA A 204 19.00 -8.36 -6.60
CA ALA A 204 17.70 -7.74 -6.41
C ALA A 204 16.91 -8.46 -5.30
N TYR A 205 16.14 -7.69 -4.55
CA TYR A 205 15.44 -8.14 -3.35
C TYR A 205 14.03 -7.55 -3.29
N ALA A 206 13.17 -8.20 -2.51
CA ALA A 206 11.86 -7.71 -2.14
C ALA A 206 11.68 -7.83 -0.61
N LEU A 207 11.14 -6.80 0.03
CA LEU A 207 10.49 -6.91 1.33
C LEU A 207 9.00 -7.17 1.10
N VAL A 208 8.45 -8.13 1.83
CA VAL A 208 7.04 -8.49 1.76
C VAL A 208 6.50 -8.62 3.16
N SER A 209 5.42 -7.93 3.49
CA SER A 209 4.77 -8.09 4.79
C SER A 209 3.71 -9.19 4.76
N ARG A 210 3.22 -9.56 5.93
CA ARG A 210 2.17 -10.56 6.10
C ARG A 210 0.88 -9.91 6.56
N ASN A 211 -0.21 -10.19 5.86
CA ASN A 211 -1.56 -9.71 6.16
C ASN A 211 -1.95 -10.09 7.60
N ALA A 212 -2.51 -9.14 8.34
CA ALA A 212 -2.98 -9.20 9.72
C ALA A 212 -1.93 -9.68 10.75
N GLU A 213 -0.64 -9.59 10.42
CA GLU A 213 0.47 -10.07 11.23
C GLU A 213 1.67 -9.12 11.19
N THR A 214 2.59 -9.27 12.16
CA THR A 214 3.73 -8.36 12.36
C THR A 214 5.02 -8.81 11.66
N GLN A 215 4.90 -9.65 10.63
CA GLN A 215 6.03 -10.26 9.94
C GLN A 215 6.38 -9.53 8.65
N VAL A 216 7.68 -9.31 8.43
CA VAL A 216 8.23 -8.85 7.15
C VAL A 216 9.32 -9.83 6.68
N ALA A 217 9.15 -10.38 5.49
CA ALA A 217 10.09 -11.27 4.83
C ALA A 217 11.02 -10.51 3.89
N LEU A 218 12.29 -10.89 3.89
CA LEU A 218 13.26 -10.51 2.86
C LEU A 218 13.44 -11.68 1.89
N LEU A 219 13.10 -11.41 0.63
CA LEU A 219 13.21 -12.33 -0.49
C LEU A 219 14.33 -11.87 -1.44
N LYS A 220 15.16 -12.79 -1.88
CA LYS A 220 16.14 -12.53 -2.96
C LYS A 220 15.55 -13.02 -4.28
N LEU A 221 15.47 -12.15 -5.29
CA LEU A 221 15.04 -12.55 -6.63
C LEU A 221 16.14 -13.38 -7.32
N VAL A 222 15.73 -14.45 -8.00
CA VAL A 222 16.65 -15.41 -8.62
C VAL A 222 16.19 -15.74 -10.04
N ALA A 223 17.09 -15.55 -11.01
CA ALA A 223 16.89 -15.98 -12.38
C ALA A 223 16.91 -17.51 -12.47
N GLY A 224 15.83 -18.07 -13.00
CA GLY A 224 15.66 -19.49 -13.28
C GLY A 224 16.13 -19.90 -14.67
N GLU A 225 15.93 -21.19 -15.00
CA GLU A 225 16.11 -21.69 -16.37
C GLU A 225 14.96 -21.21 -17.28
N ASP A 226 15.18 -21.19 -18.60
CA ASP A 226 14.14 -20.87 -19.59
C ASP A 226 13.46 -19.49 -19.43
N GLY A 227 14.11 -18.54 -18.76
CA GLY A 227 13.63 -17.15 -18.65
C GLY A 227 12.58 -16.92 -17.58
N ILE A 228 12.42 -17.85 -16.62
CA ILE A 228 11.57 -17.62 -15.45
C ILE A 228 12.37 -16.95 -14.32
N VAL A 229 11.66 -16.30 -13.40
CA VAL A 229 12.20 -15.63 -12.21
C VAL A 229 11.45 -16.17 -10.99
N GLY A 230 12.19 -16.55 -9.96
CA GLY A 230 11.64 -16.93 -8.67
C GLY A 230 12.33 -16.16 -7.55
N TYR A 231 12.21 -16.64 -6.32
CA TYR A 231 12.87 -16.03 -5.17
C TYR A 231 13.31 -17.07 -4.13
N GLU A 232 14.24 -16.66 -3.29
CA GLU A 232 14.65 -17.38 -2.09
C GLU A 232 14.40 -16.52 -0.85
N THR A 233 13.71 -17.06 0.15
CA THR A 233 13.56 -16.38 1.45
C THR A 233 14.91 -16.34 2.16
N VAL A 234 15.42 -15.13 2.41
CA VAL A 234 16.68 -14.90 3.12
C VAL A 234 16.43 -14.81 4.62
N ARG A 235 15.38 -14.08 5.02
CA ARG A 235 15.02 -13.81 6.42
C ARG A 235 13.55 -13.49 6.56
N VAL A 236 13.01 -13.73 7.74
CA VAL A 236 11.76 -13.13 8.21
C VAL A 236 12.08 -12.40 9.52
N LEU A 237 11.68 -11.14 9.60
CA LEU A 237 11.72 -10.30 10.79
C LEU A 237 10.34 -10.29 11.43
N GLU A 238 10.28 -10.51 12.73
CA GLU A 238 9.08 -10.34 13.55
C GLU A 238 9.20 -9.00 14.28
N LEU A 239 8.28 -8.08 14.01
CA LEU A 239 8.20 -6.78 14.66
C LEU A 239 7.20 -6.82 15.83
N PRO A 240 7.22 -5.83 16.75
CA PRO A 240 6.29 -5.81 17.86
C PRO A 240 4.83 -5.57 17.42
N GLY A 241 3.90 -6.38 17.93
CA GLY A 241 2.45 -6.09 17.93
C GLY A 241 1.91 -5.60 19.27
N GLU A 242 2.78 -5.50 20.28
CA GLU A 242 2.47 -5.01 21.62
C GLU A 242 3.59 -4.08 22.11
N PHE A 243 3.21 -2.97 22.71
CA PHE A 243 4.06 -1.84 23.04
C PHE A 243 3.95 -1.48 24.53
N THR A 244 5.03 -0.94 25.08
CA THR A 244 5.02 -0.37 26.44
C THR A 244 4.83 1.14 26.38
N LEU A 245 3.73 1.64 26.94
CA LEU A 245 3.42 3.06 27.00
C LEU A 245 4.31 3.81 28.02
N PRO A 246 4.38 5.16 27.97
CA PRO A 246 5.22 5.96 28.88
C PRO A 246 4.93 5.77 30.38
N ASP A 247 3.71 5.39 30.75
CA ASP A 247 3.33 5.09 32.14
C ASP A 247 3.69 3.66 32.59
N GLY A 248 4.21 2.85 31.67
CA GLY A 248 4.62 1.47 31.88
C GLY A 248 3.53 0.42 31.65
N SER A 249 2.34 0.81 31.17
CA SER A 249 1.31 -0.16 30.75
C SER A 249 1.64 -0.79 29.39
N SER A 250 1.05 -1.96 29.14
CA SER A 250 1.06 -2.62 27.83
C SER A 250 -0.08 -2.08 26.98
N TRP A 251 0.15 -1.91 25.68
CA TRP A 251 -0.86 -1.52 24.69
C TRP A 251 -0.62 -2.27 23.38
N ALA A 252 -1.70 -2.63 22.71
CA ALA A 252 -1.70 -3.06 21.33
C ALA A 252 -2.88 -2.34 20.65
N PRO A 253 -2.77 -2.02 19.35
CA PRO A 253 -3.91 -1.62 18.55
C PRO A 253 -5.10 -2.56 18.75
N CYS A 254 -6.30 -2.00 18.72
CA CYS A 254 -7.50 -2.83 18.73
C CYS A 254 -7.65 -3.41 17.33
N ALA A 255 -7.79 -4.73 17.26
CA ALA A 255 -7.95 -5.46 16.00
C ALA A 255 -8.92 -6.63 16.21
N ASP A 256 -9.32 -7.23 15.10
CA ASP A 256 -10.12 -8.45 15.10
C ASP A 256 -9.43 -9.59 15.89
N PRO A 257 -10.21 -10.49 16.52
CA PRO A 257 -9.63 -11.55 17.34
C PRO A 257 -8.67 -12.47 16.57
N GLY A 258 -7.37 -12.30 16.80
CA GLY A 258 -6.30 -13.08 16.17
C GLY A 258 -5.45 -12.29 15.17
N GLU A 259 -5.81 -11.04 14.93
CA GLU A 259 -5.13 -10.12 14.03
C GLU A 259 -4.26 -9.14 14.80
N TYR A 260 -3.32 -8.53 14.09
CA TYR A 260 -2.43 -7.49 14.57
C TYR A 260 -2.40 -6.37 13.54
N ALA A 261 -2.03 -5.17 13.99
CA ALA A 261 -1.67 -4.08 13.09
C ALA A 261 -0.56 -4.55 12.15
N GLN A 262 -0.93 -4.72 10.90
CA GLN A 262 -0.09 -5.27 9.85
C GLN A 262 0.83 -4.18 9.30
N PHE A 263 1.77 -4.60 8.46
CA PHE A 263 2.61 -3.69 7.70
C PHE A 263 2.12 -3.67 6.26
N GLU A 264 2.07 -2.51 5.62
CA GLU A 264 1.65 -2.38 4.21
C GLU A 264 2.64 -1.51 3.44
N GLY A 265 2.54 -0.19 3.60
CA GLY A 265 3.42 0.76 2.96
C GLY A 265 4.88 0.53 3.35
N MET A 266 5.74 0.32 2.37
CA MET A 266 7.17 0.09 2.59
C MET A 266 7.98 0.73 1.48
N VAL A 267 9.19 1.19 1.80
CA VAL A 267 10.13 1.72 0.81
C VAL A 267 11.56 1.52 1.29
N VAL A 268 12.49 1.31 0.35
CA VAL A 268 13.92 1.22 0.64
C VAL A 268 14.63 2.47 0.08
N ASP A 269 15.44 3.10 0.93
CA ASP A 269 16.40 4.12 0.51
C ASP A 269 17.65 3.41 -0.01
N ASP A 270 17.84 3.41 -1.33
CA ASP A 270 18.93 2.70 -2.02
C ASP A 270 20.31 3.28 -1.70
N GLU A 271 20.41 4.57 -1.39
CA GLU A 271 21.68 5.22 -1.04
C GLU A 271 22.18 4.77 0.34
N THR A 272 21.28 4.65 1.30
CA THR A 272 21.61 4.35 2.69
C THR A 272 21.43 2.88 3.07
N GLY A 273 20.65 2.12 2.31
CA GLY A 273 20.27 0.74 2.60
C GLY A 273 19.33 0.60 3.80
N ILE A 274 18.51 1.64 4.05
CA ILE A 274 17.50 1.67 5.11
C ILE A 274 16.14 1.39 4.50
N ALA A 275 15.38 0.47 5.11
CA ALA A 275 13.99 0.25 4.81
C ALA A 275 13.11 1.00 5.80
N TYR A 276 12.09 1.68 5.29
CA TYR A 276 10.99 2.25 6.06
C TYR A 276 9.77 1.35 5.93
N LEU A 277 9.12 1.05 7.05
CA LEU A 277 7.98 0.14 7.12
C LEU A 277 6.83 0.80 7.88
N GLY A 278 5.72 1.06 7.20
CA GLY A 278 4.48 1.55 7.78
C GLY A 278 3.75 0.41 8.45
N GLN A 279 3.42 0.57 9.73
CA GLN A 279 2.53 -0.31 10.46
C GLN A 279 1.25 0.46 10.76
N GLU A 280 0.15 0.09 10.11
CA GLU A 280 -1.08 0.88 9.91
C GLU A 280 -1.53 1.63 11.17
N ASP A 281 -1.81 0.90 12.26
CA ASP A 281 -2.29 1.49 13.53
C ASP A 281 -1.18 2.02 14.48
N VAL A 282 0.08 2.02 14.05
CA VAL A 282 1.24 2.24 14.94
C VAL A 282 2.08 3.42 14.51
N GLY A 283 2.58 3.45 13.27
CA GLY A 283 3.58 4.42 12.84
C GLY A 283 4.58 3.88 11.82
N ILE A 284 5.62 4.68 11.58
CA ILE A 284 6.68 4.36 10.61
C ILE A 284 7.88 3.80 11.38
N TRP A 285 8.36 2.64 10.95
CA TRP A 285 9.59 2.04 11.40
C TRP A 285 10.72 2.30 10.42
N ARG A 286 11.95 2.27 10.90
CA ARG A 286 13.16 2.12 10.09
C ARG A 286 14.01 0.95 10.55
N VAL A 287 14.61 0.23 9.60
CA VAL A 287 15.51 -0.90 9.84
C VAL A 287 16.48 -1.03 8.67
N GLY A 288 17.59 -1.75 8.82
CA GLY A 288 18.41 -2.08 7.64
C GLY A 288 17.61 -2.90 6.64
N ALA A 289 17.69 -2.59 5.34
CA ALA A 289 16.93 -3.29 4.30
C ALA A 289 17.22 -4.80 4.26
N ASP A 290 18.42 -5.23 4.69
CA ASP A 290 18.75 -6.64 4.88
C ASP A 290 18.06 -7.32 6.09
N LEU A 291 17.13 -6.60 6.73
CA LEU A 291 16.42 -6.94 7.96
C LEU A 291 17.37 -7.31 9.10
N THR A 292 18.52 -6.64 9.17
CA THR A 292 19.43 -6.66 10.32
C THR A 292 19.41 -5.33 11.09
N GLY A 293 19.97 -5.37 12.30
CA GLY A 293 20.01 -4.21 13.17
C GLY A 293 18.82 -4.17 14.13
N GLU A 294 18.69 -3.03 14.79
CA GLU A 294 17.56 -2.71 15.65
C GLU A 294 16.55 -1.92 14.81
N ALA A 295 15.29 -2.36 14.80
CA ALA A 295 14.21 -1.59 14.19
C ALA A 295 13.81 -0.47 15.18
N GLU A 296 13.66 0.74 14.66
CA GLU A 296 13.37 1.94 15.44
C GLU A 296 12.11 2.61 14.88
N LEU A 297 11.20 3.05 15.76
CA LEU A 297 10.10 3.91 15.34
C LEU A 297 10.65 5.30 14.99
N VAL A 298 10.39 5.71 13.75
CA VAL A 298 10.68 7.04 13.21
C VAL A 298 9.66 8.03 13.78
N ASP A 299 8.39 7.70 13.62
CA ASP A 299 7.25 8.44 14.14
C ASP A 299 6.14 7.45 14.52
N THR A 300 5.22 7.89 15.36
CA THR A 300 4.04 7.11 15.76
C THR A 300 2.78 7.85 15.35
N ALA A 301 1.74 7.12 15.00
CA ALA A 301 0.44 7.72 14.72
C ALA A 301 -0.10 8.48 15.95
N VAL A 302 -0.97 9.46 15.73
CA VAL A 302 -1.65 10.25 16.75
C VAL A 302 -2.47 9.32 17.67
N GLU A 303 -3.03 8.26 17.11
CA GLU A 303 -3.81 7.22 17.78
C GLU A 303 -2.94 6.20 18.56
N PHE A 304 -1.60 6.27 18.47
CA PHE A 304 -0.75 5.35 19.22
C PHE A 304 -1.04 5.43 20.72
N GLY A 305 -1.35 4.29 21.34
CA GLY A 305 -1.79 4.19 22.73
C GLY A 305 -3.30 4.38 22.97
N LEU A 306 -4.10 4.60 21.94
CA LEU A 306 -5.56 4.72 22.03
C LEU A 306 -6.16 3.41 22.59
N PRO A 307 -6.84 3.42 23.75
CA PRO A 307 -7.48 2.23 24.27
C PRO A 307 -8.68 1.84 23.40
N GLY A 308 -8.69 0.60 22.92
CA GLY A 308 -9.84 0.00 22.23
C GLY A 308 -10.14 -1.40 22.74
N GLU A 309 -11.41 -1.80 22.67
CA GLU A 309 -11.85 -3.17 22.93
C GLU A 309 -12.75 -3.63 21.77
N PHE A 310 -12.46 -4.80 21.18
CA PHE A 310 -13.29 -5.39 20.14
C PHE A 310 -14.67 -5.78 20.70
N ASP A 311 -15.74 -5.27 20.10
CA ASP A 311 -17.11 -5.64 20.41
C ASP A 311 -17.63 -6.68 19.41
N PRO A 312 -17.78 -7.95 19.81
CA PRO A 312 -18.28 -9.00 18.92
C PRO A 312 -19.77 -8.87 18.56
N GLU A 313 -20.52 -7.95 19.18
CA GLU A 313 -21.89 -7.65 18.76
C GLU A 313 -21.95 -6.64 17.60
N GLU A 314 -20.96 -5.73 17.54
CA GLU A 314 -20.83 -4.73 16.47
C GLU A 314 -19.87 -5.18 15.36
N ASP A 315 -19.03 -6.19 15.64
CA ASP A 315 -17.97 -6.67 14.74
C ASP A 315 -16.96 -5.54 14.44
N ASP A 316 -16.64 -4.76 15.47
CA ASP A 316 -15.88 -3.52 15.37
C ASP A 316 -15.21 -3.17 16.71
N CYS A 317 -14.19 -2.33 16.67
CA CYS A 317 -13.48 -1.82 17.82
C CYS A 317 -14.19 -0.61 18.45
N VAL A 318 -14.38 -0.66 19.77
CA VAL A 318 -14.91 0.46 20.54
C VAL A 318 -13.79 1.18 21.26
N TYR A 319 -13.52 2.41 20.83
CA TYR A 319 -12.42 3.22 21.33
C TYR A 319 -12.80 4.13 22.51
N GLY A 320 -11.82 4.37 23.38
CA GLY A 320 -11.88 5.32 24.49
C GLY A 320 -11.38 6.72 24.11
N GLU A 321 -11.00 7.50 25.12
CA GLU A 321 -10.36 8.80 24.90
C GLU A 321 -8.88 8.62 24.54
N ASN A 322 -8.41 9.29 23.48
CA ASN A 322 -6.99 9.28 23.11
C ASN A 322 -6.14 9.86 24.26
N PRO A 323 -5.16 9.12 24.81
CA PRO A 323 -4.33 9.59 25.91
C PRO A 323 -3.28 10.64 25.50
N GLY A 324 -3.09 10.88 24.20
CA GLY A 324 -2.10 11.83 23.65
C GLY A 324 -0.67 11.39 23.90
N VAL A 325 -0.38 10.11 23.67
CA VAL A 325 0.96 9.51 23.82
C VAL A 325 1.66 9.23 22.50
N GLY A 326 0.91 9.22 21.39
CA GLY A 326 1.43 9.10 20.03
C GLY A 326 2.09 10.37 19.51
N GLY A 327 2.35 10.38 18.21
CA GLY A 327 2.89 11.53 17.50
C GLY A 327 1.86 12.64 17.32
N ASP A 328 2.23 13.66 16.56
CA ASP A 328 1.42 14.84 16.32
C ASP A 328 0.97 14.96 14.84
N VAL A 329 1.41 14.07 13.96
CA VAL A 329 1.34 14.23 12.50
C VAL A 329 0.52 13.14 11.81
N LEU A 330 0.93 11.87 11.91
CA LEU A 330 0.30 10.76 11.19
C LEU A 330 -0.99 10.32 11.87
N HIS A 331 -2.07 10.21 11.12
CA HIS A 331 -3.33 9.61 11.55
C HIS A 331 -3.48 8.21 10.95
N THR A 332 -3.90 7.25 11.77
CA THR A 332 -4.09 5.86 11.32
C THR A 332 -5.17 5.78 10.24
N ASP A 333 -4.96 5.03 9.15
CA ASP A 333 -3.85 4.10 8.94
C ASP A 333 -2.61 4.73 8.28
N VAL A 334 -1.42 4.29 8.70
CA VAL A 334 -0.15 4.64 8.04
C VAL A 334 0.07 3.71 6.85
N GLU A 335 -0.21 4.23 5.66
CA GLU A 335 -0.24 3.46 4.42
C GLU A 335 1.00 3.70 3.56
N GLY A 336 0.83 3.88 2.25
CA GLY A 336 1.87 4.00 1.24
C GLY A 336 3.04 4.88 1.67
N LEU A 337 4.23 4.30 1.58
CA LEU A 337 5.49 4.98 1.82
C LEU A 337 6.26 5.05 0.50
N THR A 338 6.81 6.21 0.17
CA THR A 338 7.68 6.36 -1.01
C THR A 338 8.77 7.40 -0.75
N ILE A 339 9.85 7.38 -1.53
CA ILE A 339 10.99 8.30 -1.38
C ILE A 339 11.18 9.09 -2.65
N TYR A 340 11.05 10.42 -2.54
CA TYR A 340 11.54 11.32 -3.58
C TYR A 340 13.06 11.42 -3.48
N GLU A 341 13.78 10.87 -4.46
CA GLU A 341 15.24 10.95 -4.54
C GLU A 341 15.72 12.19 -5.29
N GLY A 342 15.81 13.32 -4.59
CA GLY A 342 16.27 14.56 -5.19
C GLY A 342 17.80 14.63 -5.37
N LYS A 343 18.27 15.54 -6.23
CA LYS A 343 19.72 15.73 -6.50
C LYS A 343 20.54 16.21 -5.28
N SER A 344 19.87 16.80 -4.29
CA SER A 344 20.52 17.42 -3.12
C SER A 344 19.96 16.92 -1.80
N GLU A 345 18.67 16.61 -1.77
CA GLU A 345 17.92 16.16 -0.60
C GLU A 345 16.89 15.15 -1.07
N SER A 346 16.64 14.13 -0.26
CA SER A 346 15.61 13.13 -0.47
C SER A 346 14.56 13.25 0.63
N PHE A 347 13.32 12.92 0.29
CA PHE A 347 12.16 13.05 1.18
C PHE A 347 11.41 11.74 1.25
N LEU A 348 11.14 11.27 2.47
CA LEU A 348 10.21 10.18 2.72
C LEU A 348 8.79 10.77 2.78
N LEU A 349 7.89 10.27 1.95
CA LEU A 349 6.48 10.59 1.97
C LEU A 349 5.73 9.42 2.62
N ALA A 350 4.72 9.74 3.42
CA ALA A 350 3.87 8.75 4.05
C ALA A 350 2.40 9.17 3.90
N SER A 351 1.57 8.27 3.40
CA SER A 351 0.12 8.43 3.44
C SER A 351 -0.37 8.34 4.88
N SER A 352 -1.07 9.39 5.31
CA SER A 352 -1.78 9.49 6.58
C SER A 352 -3.27 9.33 6.26
N GLN A 353 -3.70 8.08 6.13
CA GLN A 353 -4.99 7.73 5.52
C GLN A 353 -6.16 8.31 6.34
N GLY A 354 -6.04 8.32 7.67
CA GLY A 354 -7.11 8.74 8.57
C GLY A 354 -7.49 10.23 8.53
N ASP A 355 -6.65 11.08 7.92
CA ASP A 355 -6.92 12.51 7.77
C ASP A 355 -6.74 13.04 6.34
N ASP A 356 -6.62 12.14 5.35
CA ASP A 356 -6.49 12.44 3.92
C ASP A 356 -5.28 13.34 3.61
N THR A 357 -4.15 13.13 4.30
CA THR A 357 -2.92 13.89 4.09
C THR A 357 -1.71 13.00 3.79
N PHE A 358 -0.65 13.64 3.30
CA PHE A 358 0.67 13.05 3.13
C PHE A 358 1.67 13.80 4.00
N ALA A 359 2.33 13.09 4.91
CA ALA A 359 3.41 13.62 5.72
C ALA A 359 4.75 13.51 4.99
N VAL A 360 5.61 14.53 5.13
CA VAL A 360 6.93 14.59 4.48
C VAL A 360 8.02 14.64 5.54
N TYR A 361 8.98 13.73 5.45
CA TYR A 361 10.10 13.59 6.37
C TYR A 361 11.44 13.68 5.64
N SER A 362 12.51 14.09 6.34
CA SER A 362 13.88 13.90 5.84
C SER A 362 14.23 12.40 5.81
N THR A 363 15.14 12.00 4.92
CA THR A 363 15.72 10.64 4.94
C THR A 363 17.07 10.57 5.68
N ASP A 364 17.53 11.69 6.23
CA ASP A 364 18.74 11.70 7.05
C ASP A 364 18.53 11.00 8.40
N GLU A 365 19.62 10.83 9.18
CA GLU A 365 19.57 10.07 10.44
C GLU A 365 18.48 10.55 11.42
N GLY A 366 18.00 11.78 11.30
CA GLY A 366 16.99 12.36 12.18
C GLY A 366 15.55 12.10 11.78
N ASN A 367 15.28 11.75 10.52
CA ASN A 367 13.94 11.61 9.94
C ASN A 367 12.97 12.72 10.41
N GLU A 368 13.42 13.98 10.31
CA GLU A 368 12.67 15.13 10.81
C GLU A 368 11.42 15.34 9.96
N TYR A 369 10.26 15.55 10.58
CA TYR A 369 9.07 16.03 9.88
C TYR A 369 9.32 17.42 9.30
N LEU A 370 9.05 17.57 7.99
CA LEU A 370 9.33 18.77 7.22
C LEU A 370 8.06 19.54 6.84
N GLY A 371 6.92 18.85 6.77
CA GLY A 371 5.64 19.41 6.39
C GLY A 371 4.67 18.35 5.90
N SER A 372 3.48 18.74 5.50
CA SER A 372 2.46 17.85 4.95
C SER A 372 1.63 18.56 3.90
N PHE A 373 0.98 17.79 3.04
CA PHE A 373 0.07 18.29 2.02
C PHE A 373 -1.15 17.38 1.90
N ALA A 374 -2.19 17.88 1.26
CA ALA A 374 -3.33 17.09 0.81
C ALA A 374 -3.53 17.34 -0.70
N VAL A 375 -4.02 16.34 -1.43
CA VAL A 375 -4.44 16.52 -2.83
C VAL A 375 -5.92 16.88 -2.82
N GLY A 376 -6.23 18.16 -3.08
CA GLY A 376 -7.58 18.70 -3.09
C GLY A 376 -8.20 18.76 -4.48
N ASP A 377 -9.48 19.17 -4.51
CA ASP A 377 -10.24 19.38 -5.75
C ASP A 377 -9.50 20.32 -6.73
N GLY A 378 -9.27 19.82 -7.94
CA GLY A 378 -8.74 20.57 -9.08
C GLY A 378 -9.85 21.05 -10.03
N ASP A 379 -9.42 21.65 -11.15
CA ASP A 379 -10.33 22.02 -12.24
C ASP A 379 -10.80 20.80 -13.06
N ALA A 380 -10.07 19.69 -13.01
CA ALA A 380 -10.26 18.49 -13.84
C ALA A 380 -10.37 17.18 -13.05
N THR A 381 -10.05 17.21 -11.76
CA THR A 381 -9.91 16.06 -10.85
C THR A 381 -10.52 16.45 -9.51
N ASP A 382 -11.08 15.49 -8.79
CA ASP A 382 -11.43 15.63 -7.38
C ASP A 382 -10.23 15.35 -6.46
N SER A 383 -10.44 15.55 -5.16
CA SER A 383 -9.45 15.26 -4.11
C SER A 383 -9.12 13.77 -4.00
N THR A 384 -7.99 13.44 -3.37
CA THR A 384 -7.73 12.08 -2.87
C THR A 384 -8.32 11.91 -1.49
N GLN A 385 -8.95 10.77 -1.23
CA GLN A 385 -9.41 10.38 0.10
C GLN A 385 -8.98 8.94 0.39
N GLN A 386 -8.71 8.63 1.66
CA GLN A 386 -8.37 7.27 2.11
C GLN A 386 -7.25 6.63 1.28
N SER A 387 -6.19 7.39 0.99
CA SER A 387 -5.12 6.93 0.09
C SER A 387 -4.37 5.73 0.69
N ASP A 388 -4.39 4.62 -0.03
CA ASP A 388 -3.56 3.43 0.25
C ASP A 388 -2.12 3.67 -0.25
N GLY A 389 -1.80 3.29 -1.48
CA GLY A 389 -0.45 3.38 -2.05
C GLY A 389 -0.10 4.73 -2.69
N ALA A 390 1.21 4.99 -2.75
CA ALA A 390 1.78 6.16 -3.40
C ALA A 390 3.19 5.84 -3.93
N ASP A 391 3.55 6.39 -5.08
CA ASP A 391 4.90 6.29 -5.62
C ASP A 391 5.35 7.59 -6.28
N VAL A 392 6.65 7.90 -6.19
CA VAL A 392 7.22 9.16 -6.65
C VAL A 392 8.56 8.98 -7.33
N VAL A 393 8.76 9.69 -8.44
CA VAL A 393 10.04 9.77 -9.13
C VAL A 393 10.51 11.22 -9.27
N SER A 394 11.82 11.43 -9.21
CA SER A 394 12.45 12.75 -9.39
C SER A 394 12.89 13.04 -10.83
N THR A 395 12.68 12.08 -11.74
CA THR A 395 12.91 12.25 -13.17
C THR A 395 11.70 12.94 -13.78
N GLY A 396 11.95 13.95 -14.62
CA GLY A 396 10.87 14.61 -15.34
C GLY A 396 10.29 13.68 -16.41
N LEU A 397 8.97 13.48 -16.41
CA LEU A 397 8.26 12.54 -17.28
C LEU A 397 7.14 13.29 -18.03
N GLY A 398 7.23 13.39 -19.36
CA GLY A 398 6.20 14.06 -20.16
C GLY A 398 5.91 15.50 -19.70
N ASP A 399 4.64 15.75 -19.29
CA ASP A 399 4.20 17.05 -18.77
C ASP A 399 4.62 17.31 -17.30
N PHE A 400 5.17 16.31 -16.60
CA PHE A 400 5.64 16.40 -15.21
C PHE A 400 7.14 16.72 -15.16
N GLU A 401 7.54 17.97 -15.45
CA GLU A 401 8.95 18.34 -15.71
C GLU A 401 9.89 18.16 -14.49
N ASP A 402 9.38 18.27 -13.26
CA ASP A 402 10.17 18.23 -12.02
C ASP A 402 10.03 16.90 -11.23
N GLY A 403 9.26 15.95 -11.77
CA GLY A 403 8.95 14.67 -11.16
C GLY A 403 7.44 14.42 -11.10
N LEU A 404 7.08 13.16 -10.95
CA LEU A 404 5.70 12.69 -10.87
C LEU A 404 5.48 11.98 -9.54
N LEU A 405 4.45 12.40 -8.81
CA LEU A 405 3.85 11.66 -7.70
C LEU A 405 2.53 11.04 -8.19
N VAL A 406 2.37 9.74 -8.01
CA VAL A 406 1.11 9.03 -8.21
C VAL A 406 0.58 8.57 -6.86
N VAL A 407 -0.69 8.86 -6.58
CA VAL A 407 -1.35 8.51 -5.32
C VAL A 407 -2.68 7.84 -5.60
N GLN A 408 -3.04 6.84 -4.80
CA GLN A 408 -4.35 6.22 -4.87
C GLN A 408 -5.43 7.15 -4.30
N ASP A 409 -6.65 6.99 -4.80
CA ASP A 409 -7.85 7.63 -4.27
C ASP A 409 -8.92 6.57 -3.99
N GLY A 410 -9.20 6.35 -2.71
CA GLY A 410 -10.13 5.35 -2.18
C GLY A 410 -11.60 5.78 -2.20
N ASP A 411 -11.90 7.05 -2.45
CA ASP A 411 -13.28 7.55 -2.64
C ASP A 411 -13.33 8.53 -3.81
N ASN A 412 -13.07 7.99 -5.01
CA ASN A 412 -13.12 8.72 -6.25
C ASN A 412 -14.57 9.06 -6.63
N THR A 413 -14.81 10.35 -6.82
CA THR A 413 -16.11 10.95 -7.14
C THR A 413 -16.09 11.66 -8.50
N PRO A 414 -15.94 10.92 -9.62
CA PRO A 414 -15.83 11.52 -10.94
C PRO A 414 -17.08 12.35 -11.26
N GLU A 415 -16.91 13.53 -11.87
CA GLU A 415 -17.98 14.52 -12.04
C GLU A 415 -19.30 13.89 -12.57
N GLY A 416 -20.31 13.80 -11.68
CA GLY A 416 -21.67 13.39 -12.03
C GLY A 416 -21.97 11.89 -11.92
N SER A 417 -21.11 11.08 -11.29
CA SER A 417 -21.49 9.77 -10.76
C SER A 417 -22.00 9.88 -9.31
N ASP A 418 -22.88 8.96 -8.92
CA ASP A 418 -23.23 8.69 -7.51
C ASP A 418 -22.68 7.30 -7.09
N GLU A 419 -21.81 6.70 -7.92
CA GLU A 419 -21.26 5.35 -7.73
C GLU A 419 -19.84 5.48 -7.15
N SER A 420 -19.60 4.78 -6.04
CA SER A 420 -18.27 4.66 -5.41
C SER A 420 -17.30 4.03 -6.41
N SER A 421 -16.10 4.60 -6.50
CA SER A 421 -15.01 4.06 -7.29
C SER A 421 -13.68 4.39 -6.64
N THR A 422 -12.62 3.72 -7.07
CA THR A 422 -11.25 4.05 -6.71
C THR A 422 -10.43 4.30 -7.98
N ASN A 423 -9.39 5.12 -7.91
CA ASN A 423 -8.46 5.33 -9.04
C ASN A 423 -7.10 5.86 -8.54
N PHE A 424 -6.31 6.42 -9.45
CA PHE A 424 -5.03 7.06 -9.14
C PHE A 424 -4.98 8.48 -9.67
N LYS A 425 -4.41 9.39 -8.89
CA LYS A 425 -4.18 10.79 -9.26
C LYS A 425 -2.71 11.04 -9.56
N PHE A 426 -2.44 11.84 -10.58
CA PHE A 426 -1.08 12.20 -11.00
C PHE A 426 -0.82 13.65 -10.60
N VAL A 427 0.17 13.88 -9.76
CA VAL A 427 0.49 15.18 -9.16
C VAL A 427 1.89 15.60 -9.59
N ASP A 428 2.01 16.84 -10.06
CA ASP A 428 3.32 17.43 -10.37
C ASP A 428 4.11 17.65 -9.08
N TRP A 429 5.36 17.18 -9.06
CA TRP A 429 6.23 17.35 -7.90
C TRP A 429 6.46 18.84 -7.53
N GLU A 430 6.45 19.76 -8.49
CA GLU A 430 6.57 21.20 -8.19
C GLU A 430 5.41 21.67 -7.30
N ASP A 431 4.20 21.16 -7.51
CA ASP A 431 3.03 21.50 -6.70
C ASP A 431 3.17 20.93 -5.29
N VAL A 432 3.66 19.70 -5.14
CA VAL A 432 3.97 19.09 -3.83
C VAL A 432 4.97 19.96 -3.06
N VAL A 433 6.05 20.41 -3.71
CA VAL A 433 7.06 21.29 -3.08
C VAL A 433 6.44 22.61 -2.59
N ASN A 434 5.52 23.18 -3.38
CA ASN A 434 4.87 24.45 -3.05
C ASN A 434 3.80 24.29 -1.95
N GLY A 435 3.06 23.19 -1.94
CA GLY A 435 1.95 22.94 -1.01
C GLY A 435 2.36 22.34 0.34
N SER A 436 3.44 21.55 0.38
CA SER A 436 3.87 20.83 1.60
C SER A 436 4.73 21.65 2.57
N GLY A 437 5.18 22.84 2.18
CA GLY A 437 6.06 23.67 3.01
C GLY A 437 7.56 23.37 2.88
N ILE A 438 7.97 22.41 2.03
CA ILE A 438 9.39 22.05 1.82
C ILE A 438 10.12 22.94 0.79
N GLY A 439 9.46 23.96 0.22
CA GLY A 439 10.01 24.78 -0.86
C GLY A 439 11.38 25.43 -0.63
N GLU A 440 11.72 25.81 0.61
CA GLU A 440 13.05 26.38 0.91
C GLU A 440 14.17 25.31 0.90
N LEU A 441 13.82 24.05 1.15
CA LEU A 441 14.71 22.89 1.20
C LEU A 441 14.95 22.34 -0.22
N ALA A 442 13.86 22.07 -0.96
CA ALA A 442 13.90 21.53 -2.32
C ALA A 442 14.64 22.42 -3.34
N ALA A 443 14.62 23.76 -3.17
CA ALA A 443 15.24 24.71 -4.11
C ALA A 443 16.79 24.80 -4.04
N GLY A 444 17.48 23.97 -3.26
CA GLY A 444 18.95 23.98 -3.18
C GLY A 444 19.52 25.28 -2.58
N GLY A 445 18.89 25.74 -1.50
CA GLY A 445 19.15 27.01 -0.83
C GLY A 445 20.57 27.14 -0.24
N ARG A 446 21.50 27.67 -1.04
CA ARG A 446 22.69 28.38 -0.58
C ARG A 446 22.33 29.47 0.44
N HIS A 447 22.32 29.15 1.72
CA HIS A 447 22.55 30.16 2.77
C HIS A 447 23.62 29.71 3.76
N SER A 448 24.84 30.15 3.45
CA SER A 448 25.88 30.35 4.44
C SER A 448 25.33 31.14 5.63
N ASN A 449 25.51 30.59 6.84
CA ASN A 449 25.74 31.28 8.11
C ASN A 449 25.14 32.69 8.26
N HIS A 450 24.26 32.89 9.24
CA HIS A 450 24.49 33.87 10.31
C HIS A 450 23.41 33.73 11.39
N HIS A 451 23.71 33.04 12.48
CA HIS A 451 23.22 33.45 13.81
C HIS A 451 24.42 33.64 14.75
N ARG A 452 24.45 34.84 15.34
CA ARG A 452 25.37 35.34 16.35
C ARG A 452 24.63 35.39 17.68
#